data_AF-A0A8X7UKQ6-F1
#
_entry.id   AF-A0A8X7UKQ6-F1
#
_cell.length_a   1.000
_cell.length_b   1.000
_cell.length_c   1.000
_cell.angle_alpha   90.00
_cell.angle_beta   90.00
_cell.angle_gamma   90.00
#
_symmetry.space_group_name_H-M   'P 1'
#
loop_
_entity.id
_entity.type
_entity.pdbx_description
1 polymer ?
#
loop_
_entity_poly.entity_id
_entity_poly.type
_entity_poly.pdbx_seq_one_letter_code
_entity_poly.pdbx_strand_id
1 'polypeptide(L)'
;MTALESEDYGSAAKFVQRFLQIDAQYKDSGSDQREQLLESKKQLEGIAKKKLLAAIDQRDHTSILRFVRLYSPLGMEEEGLQLYVGYLKKVITMRGRIVHENVVELMEQGVTQSGHSVRFQIMELVSDSQKG
;
A
#
# COMPACT_ATOMS: atom_id res chain seq x y z
N MET A 1 -24.05 18.87 13.51
CA MET A 1 -23.09 18.65 12.42
C MET A 1 -21.91 17.88 12.98
N THR A 2 -21.90 16.59 12.70
CA THR A 2 -20.99 15.62 13.30
C THR A 2 -19.70 15.59 12.48
N ALA A 3 -18.51 15.51 13.09
CA ALA A 3 -17.23 15.45 12.35
C ALA A 3 -17.14 14.26 11.37
N LEU A 4 -18.02 13.26 11.52
CA LEU A 4 -18.24 12.15 10.59
C LEU A 4 -18.84 12.60 9.24
N GLU A 5 -19.64 13.68 9.23
CA GLU A 5 -20.29 14.24 8.03
C GLU A 5 -19.34 15.12 7.21
N SER A 6 -18.22 15.57 7.79
CA SER A 6 -17.26 16.48 7.15
C SER A 6 -15.98 15.79 6.63
N GLU A 7 -15.95 14.45 6.59
CA GLU A 7 -14.77 13.63 6.24
C GLU A 7 -13.49 13.98 7.05
N ASP A 8 -13.65 14.66 8.18
CA ASP A 8 -12.55 14.96 9.10
C ASP A 8 -12.38 13.84 10.11
N TYR A 9 -12.02 12.67 9.57
CA TYR A 9 -11.72 11.48 10.36
C TYR A 9 -10.55 11.69 11.33
N GLY A 10 -9.68 12.66 11.05
CA GLY A 10 -8.55 13.01 11.92
C GLY A 10 -9.02 13.63 13.23
N SER A 11 -9.93 14.60 13.16
CA SER A 11 -10.54 15.18 14.36
C SER A 11 -11.37 14.15 15.13
N ALA A 12 -12.16 13.34 14.43
CA ALA A 12 -12.96 12.27 15.05
C ALA A 12 -12.07 11.28 15.83
N ALA A 13 -10.93 10.88 15.26
CA ALA A 13 -10.01 9.96 15.91
C ALA A 13 -9.36 10.56 17.18
N LYS A 14 -9.06 11.86 17.19
CA LYS A 14 -8.57 12.56 18.41
C LYS A 14 -9.61 12.55 19.53
N PHE A 15 -10.90 12.73 19.21
CA PHE A 15 -11.98 12.63 20.19
C PHE A 15 -12.08 11.22 20.75
N VAL A 16 -12.01 10.19 19.91
CA VAL A 16 -12.00 8.79 20.35
C VAL A 16 -10.79 8.50 21.25
N GLN A 17 -9.59 8.96 20.87
CA GLN A 17 -8.39 8.76 21.67
C GLN A 17 -8.55 9.37 23.08
N ARG A 18 -9.05 10.60 23.17
CA ARG A 18 -9.28 11.27 24.45
C ARG A 18 -10.36 10.57 25.27
N PHE A 19 -11.42 10.09 24.63
CA PHE A 19 -12.44 9.28 25.28
C PHE A 19 -11.83 7.99 25.86
N LEU A 20 -11.03 7.25 25.10
CA LEU A 20 -10.39 6.01 25.57
C LEU A 20 -9.47 6.24 26.78
N GLN A 21 -8.74 7.36 26.80
CA GLN A 21 -7.90 7.73 27.94
C GLN A 21 -8.72 7.99 29.20
N ILE A 22 -9.87 8.66 29.07
CA ILE A 22 -10.77 8.94 30.19
C ILE A 22 -11.50 7.67 30.63
N ASP A 23 -11.98 6.85 29.68
CA ASP A 23 -12.69 5.59 29.98
C ASP A 23 -11.81 4.61 30.76
N ALA A 24 -10.51 4.55 30.43
CA ALA A 24 -9.53 3.77 31.17
C ALA A 24 -9.40 4.20 32.65
N GLN A 25 -9.66 5.47 32.96
CA GLN A 25 -9.57 6.03 34.31
C GLN A 25 -10.90 6.00 35.08
N TYR A 26 -12.05 5.98 34.40
CA TYR A 26 -13.39 6.16 35.01
C TYR A 26 -14.40 5.08 34.59
N LYS A 27 -13.90 3.85 34.40
CA LYS A 27 -14.59 2.70 33.80
C LYS A 27 -15.96 2.33 34.41
N ASP A 28 -16.20 2.69 35.67
CA ASP A 28 -17.40 2.31 36.45
C ASP A 28 -18.58 3.30 36.33
N SER A 29 -18.48 4.30 35.46
CA SER A 29 -19.51 5.35 35.36
C SER A 29 -20.81 4.91 34.66
N GLY A 30 -20.82 3.74 34.01
CA GLY A 30 -22.03 3.02 33.56
C GLY A 30 -23.12 3.82 32.84
N SER A 31 -22.78 4.90 32.12
CA SER A 31 -23.77 5.81 31.56
C SER A 31 -24.09 5.51 30.09
N ASP A 32 -25.33 5.79 29.67
CA ASP A 32 -25.77 5.64 28.27
C ASP A 32 -24.89 6.42 27.27
N GLN A 33 -24.29 7.53 27.71
CA GLN A 33 -23.34 8.32 26.91
C GLN A 33 -22.06 7.54 26.59
N ARG A 34 -21.59 6.69 27.50
CA ARG A 34 -20.42 5.82 27.28
C ARG A 34 -20.71 4.82 26.16
N GLU A 35 -21.89 4.21 26.19
CA GLU A 35 -22.30 3.23 25.17
C GLU A 35 -22.41 3.89 23.78
N GLN A 36 -23.01 5.08 23.71
CA GLN A 36 -23.09 5.85 22.46
C GLN A 36 -21.71 6.22 21.88
N LEU A 37 -20.74 6.54 22.74
CA LEU A 37 -19.37 6.84 22.32
C LEU A 37 -18.62 5.59 21.83
N LEU A 38 -18.84 4.44 22.48
CA LEU A 38 -18.29 3.16 22.01
C LEU A 38 -18.87 2.74 20.65
N GLU A 39 -20.16 2.94 20.43
CA GLU A 39 -20.78 2.67 19.13
C GLU A 39 -20.23 3.63 18.06
N SER A 40 -20.10 4.92 18.38
CA SER A 40 -19.48 5.91 17.46
C SER A 40 -18.03 5.56 17.13
N LYS A 41 -17.26 5.06 18.11
CA LYS A 41 -15.91 4.51 17.88
C LYS A 41 -15.97 3.36 16.89
N LYS A 42 -16.81 2.35 17.14
CA LYS A 42 -16.95 1.17 16.27
C LYS A 42 -17.32 1.53 14.83
N GLN A 43 -18.19 2.52 14.65
CA GLN A 43 -18.52 3.04 13.32
C GLN A 43 -17.31 3.68 12.64
N LEU A 44 -16.55 4.50 13.36
CA LEU A 44 -15.34 5.14 12.83
C LEU A 44 -14.27 4.10 12.44
N GLU A 45 -14.09 3.04 13.24
CA GLU A 45 -13.22 1.92 12.93
C GLU A 45 -13.63 1.21 11.64
N GLY A 46 -14.93 0.93 11.48
CA GLY A 46 -15.47 0.31 10.27
C GLY A 46 -15.25 1.16 9.03
N ILE A 47 -15.46 2.47 9.12
CA ILE A 47 -15.22 3.42 8.03
C ILE A 47 -13.72 3.47 7.68
N ALA A 48 -12.86 3.63 8.69
CA ALA A 48 -11.41 3.68 8.49
C ALA A 48 -10.89 2.43 7.79
N LYS A 49 -11.37 1.24 8.20
CA LYS A 49 -11.02 -0.03 7.57
C LYS A 49 -11.49 -0.14 6.13
N LYS A 50 -12.74 0.21 5.85
CA LYS A 50 -13.28 0.18 4.48
C LYS A 50 -12.52 1.12 3.56
N LYS A 51 -12.20 2.34 4.03
CA LYS A 51 -11.45 3.34 3.26
C LYS A 51 -9.99 2.93 3.05
N LEU A 52 -9.33 2.34 4.04
CA LEU A 52 -7.97 1.84 3.92
C LEU A 52 -7.87 0.71 2.89
N LEU A 53 -8.77 -0.27 2.94
CA LEU A 53 -8.79 -1.37 1.97
C LEU A 53 -9.00 -0.84 0.54
N ALA A 54 -9.96 0.08 0.35
CA ALA A 54 -10.18 0.72 -0.94
C ALA A 54 -8.93 1.47 -1.45
N ALA A 55 -8.22 2.19 -0.57
CA ALA A 55 -6.99 2.89 -0.93
C ALA A 55 -5.85 1.92 -1.29
N ILE A 56 -5.76 0.77 -0.61
CA ILE A 56 -4.80 -0.30 -0.94
C ILE A 56 -5.08 -0.87 -2.33
N ASP A 57 -6.35 -1.14 -2.65
CA ASP A 57 -6.75 -1.66 -3.96
C ASP A 57 -6.44 -0.66 -5.08
N GLN A 58 -6.63 0.63 -4.83
CA GLN A 58 -6.28 1.73 -5.74
C GLN A 58 -4.78 2.04 -5.77
N ARG A 59 -3.99 1.45 -4.85
CA ARG A 59 -2.56 1.75 -4.65
C ARG A 59 -2.27 3.22 -4.39
N ASP A 60 -3.22 3.95 -3.81
CA ASP A 60 -3.05 5.35 -3.46
C ASP A 60 -2.23 5.47 -2.17
N HIS A 61 -0.91 5.61 -2.33
CA HIS A 61 0.05 5.77 -1.25
C HIS A 61 -0.34 6.85 -0.24
N THR A 62 -0.85 7.99 -0.70
CA THR A 62 -1.17 9.14 0.15
C THR A 62 -2.37 8.85 1.03
N SER A 63 -3.43 8.29 0.44
CA SER A 63 -4.63 7.91 1.20
C SER A 63 -4.34 6.77 2.17
N ILE A 64 -3.54 5.77 1.77
CA ILE A 64 -3.13 4.67 2.66
C ILE A 64 -2.45 5.22 3.92
N LEU A 65 -1.46 6.09 3.77
CA LEU A 65 -0.76 6.69 4.91
C LEU A 65 -1.70 7.51 5.80
N ARG A 66 -2.64 8.24 5.20
CA ARG A 66 -3.64 9.02 5.95
C ARG A 66 -4.54 8.11 6.79
N PHE A 67 -5.07 7.03 6.22
CA PHE A 67 -5.96 6.12 6.94
C PHE A 67 -5.22 5.25 7.95
N VAL A 68 -4.02 4.75 7.67
CA VAL A 68 -3.20 3.99 8.63
C VAL A 68 -2.91 4.82 9.89
N ARG A 69 -2.64 6.13 9.73
CA ARG A 69 -2.42 7.03 10.89
C ARG A 69 -3.65 7.19 11.78
N LEU A 70 -4.86 6.89 11.30
CA LEU A 70 -6.07 6.90 12.13
C LEU A 70 -6.16 5.69 13.06
N TYR A 71 -5.47 4.60 12.75
CA TYR A 71 -5.56 3.38 13.56
C TYR A 71 -4.91 3.54 14.94
N SER A 72 -3.83 4.32 15.07
CA SER A 72 -3.18 4.56 16.37
C SER A 72 -4.10 5.27 17.39
N PRO A 73 -4.72 6.43 17.08
CA PRO A 73 -5.67 7.07 18.00
C PRO A 73 -6.96 6.27 18.25
N LEU A 74 -7.30 5.30 17.38
CA LEU A 74 -8.43 4.38 17.58
C LEU A 74 -8.08 3.16 18.46
N GLY A 75 -6.80 2.96 18.80
CA GLY A 75 -6.33 1.78 19.53
C GLY A 75 -6.22 0.52 18.67
N MET A 76 -6.15 0.67 17.34
CA MET A 76 -6.05 -0.41 16.35
C MET A 76 -4.66 -0.48 15.69
N GLU A 77 -3.63 0.08 16.33
CA GLU A 77 -2.32 0.29 15.69
C GLU A 77 -1.73 -0.96 15.03
N GLU A 78 -1.83 -2.11 15.71
CA GLU A 78 -1.30 -3.37 15.19
C GLU A 78 -1.97 -3.78 13.87
N GLU A 79 -3.30 -3.73 13.78
CA GLU A 79 -4.03 -4.05 12.54
C GLU A 79 -3.65 -3.07 11.42
N GLY A 80 -3.55 -1.78 11.73
CA GLY A 80 -3.18 -0.75 10.76
C GLY A 80 -1.77 -0.97 10.20
N LEU A 81 -0.82 -1.32 11.07
CA LEU A 81 0.56 -1.63 10.68
C LEU A 81 0.64 -2.92 9.85
N GLN A 82 -0.10 -3.97 10.22
CA GLN A 82 -0.14 -5.22 9.46
C GLN A 82 -0.62 -4.98 8.02
N LEU A 83 -1.69 -4.20 7.84
CA LEU A 83 -2.20 -3.81 6.52
C LEU A 83 -1.17 -2.99 5.73
N TYR A 84 -0.52 -2.02 6.38
CA TYR A 84 0.49 -1.19 5.73
C TYR A 84 1.72 -2.00 5.30
N VAL A 85 2.24 -2.87 6.15
CA VAL A 85 3.35 -3.78 5.82
C VAL A 85 2.96 -4.72 4.68
N GLY A 86 1.74 -5.25 4.70
CA GLY A 86 1.21 -6.07 3.60
C GLY A 86 1.21 -5.33 2.27
N TYR A 87 0.79 -4.06 2.28
CA TYR A 87 0.85 -3.19 1.10
C TYR A 87 2.29 -2.96 0.62
N LEU A 88 3.22 -2.61 1.52
CA LEU A 88 4.63 -2.40 1.17
C LEU A 88 5.26 -3.65 0.54
N LYS A 89 4.98 -4.83 1.09
CA LYS A 89 5.44 -6.10 0.50
C LYS A 89 4.96 -6.25 -0.94
N LYS A 90 3.67 -6.02 -1.21
CA LYS A 90 3.11 -6.07 -2.58
C LYS A 90 3.81 -5.09 -3.52
N VAL A 91 4.03 -3.85 -3.09
CA VAL A 91 4.72 -2.81 -3.89
C VAL A 91 6.15 -3.22 -4.22
N ILE A 92 6.89 -3.73 -3.24
CA ILE A 92 8.28 -4.18 -3.42
C ILE A 92 8.32 -5.36 -4.40
N THR A 93 7.46 -6.37 -4.22
CA THR A 93 7.40 -7.54 -5.11
C THR A 93 7.10 -7.14 -6.54
N MET A 94 6.12 -6.25 -6.77
CA MET A 94 5.79 -5.79 -8.13
C MET A 94 6.95 -5.04 -8.79
N ARG A 95 7.58 -4.11 -8.06
CA ARG A 95 8.73 -3.37 -8.59
C ARG A 95 9.90 -4.31 -8.91
N GLY A 96 10.16 -5.29 -8.03
CA GLY A 96 11.17 -6.33 -8.26
C GLY A 96 10.89 -7.14 -9.52
N ARG A 97 9.62 -7.53 -9.75
CA ARG A 97 9.22 -8.26 -10.96
C ARG A 97 9.47 -7.45 -12.23
N ILE A 98 9.07 -6.19 -12.25
CA ILE A 98 9.27 -5.30 -13.41
C ILE A 98 10.76 -5.10 -13.69
N VAL A 99 11.57 -4.85 -12.66
CA VAL A 99 13.02 -4.70 -12.82
C VAL A 99 13.63 -5.98 -13.40
N HIS A 100 13.23 -7.15 -12.91
CA HIS A 100 13.70 -8.43 -13.43
C HIS A 100 13.29 -8.63 -14.90
N GLU A 101 12.02 -8.41 -15.23
CA GLU A 101 11.50 -8.51 -16.60
C GLU A 101 12.28 -7.60 -17.56
N ASN A 102 12.49 -6.34 -17.18
CA ASN A 102 13.28 -5.39 -17.97
C ASN A 102 14.73 -5.85 -18.18
N VAL A 103 15.39 -6.41 -17.14
CA VAL A 103 16.76 -6.91 -17.25
C VAL A 103 16.84 -8.11 -18.20
N VAL A 104 15.86 -9.03 -18.14
CA VAL A 104 15.78 -10.18 -19.04
C VAL A 104 15.59 -9.72 -20.49
N GLU A 105 14.66 -8.79 -20.74
CA GLU A 105 14.43 -8.25 -22.10
C GLU A 105 15.70 -7.60 -22.69
N LEU A 106 16.45 -6.85 -21.90
CA LEU A 106 17.72 -6.25 -22.34
C LEU A 106 18.78 -7.31 -22.68
N MET A 107 18.85 -8.40 -21.90
CA MET A 107 19.77 -9.51 -22.20
C MET A 107 19.38 -10.22 -23.50
N GLU A 108 18.09 -10.49 -23.72
CA GLU A 108 17.60 -11.14 -24.94
C GLU A 108 17.83 -10.27 -26.19
N GLN A 109 17.64 -8.96 -26.09
CA GLN A 109 17.96 -8.00 -27.16
C GLN A 109 19.46 -7.94 -27.46
N GLY A 110 20.31 -7.95 -26.41
CA GLY A 110 21.77 -7.98 -26.58
C GLY A 110 22.26 -9.26 -27.24
N VAL A 111 21.69 -10.42 -26.89
CA VAL A 111 22.03 -11.73 -27.48
C VAL A 111 21.58 -11.82 -28.95
N THR A 112 20.40 -11.29 -29.29
CA THR A 112 19.89 -11.32 -30.66
C THR A 112 20.63 -10.38 -31.61
N GLN A 113 21.04 -9.19 -31.15
CA GLN A 113 21.86 -8.26 -31.94
C GLN A 113 23.28 -8.78 -32.16
N SER A 114 23.92 -9.33 -31.13
CA SER A 114 25.26 -9.92 -31.26
C SER A 114 25.26 -11.17 -32.15
N GLY A 115 24.24 -12.03 -32.03
CA GLY A 115 24.06 -13.18 -32.92
C GLY A 115 23.84 -12.81 -34.39
N HIS A 116 23.06 -11.76 -34.68
CA HIS A 116 22.88 -11.26 -36.05
C HIS A 116 24.17 -10.68 -36.64
N SER A 117 24.92 -9.91 -35.85
CA SER A 117 26.19 -9.31 -36.30
C SER A 117 27.24 -10.37 -36.63
N VAL A 118 27.37 -11.41 -35.79
CA VAL A 118 28.31 -12.52 -36.02
C VAL A 118 27.92 -13.33 -37.25
N ARG A 119 26.62 -13.60 -37.45
CA ARG A 119 26.14 -14.36 -38.60
C ARG A 119 26.36 -13.63 -39.93
N PHE A 120 26.19 -12.30 -39.94
CA PHE A 120 26.50 -11.46 -41.10
C PHE A 120 28.00 -11.51 -41.46
N GLN A 121 28.87 -11.38 -40.47
CA GLN A 121 30.32 -11.38 -40.66
C GLN A 121 30.85 -12.73 -41.15
N ILE A 122 30.27 -13.84 -40.68
CA ILE A 122 30.60 -15.19 -41.18
C ILE A 122 30.14 -15.38 -42.63
N MET A 123 28.95 -14.89 -43.00
CA MET A 123 28.47 -14.98 -44.39
C MET A 123 29.34 -14.18 -45.37
N GLU A 124 29.86 -13.04 -44.94
CA GLU A 124 30.78 -12.21 -45.74
C GLU A 124 32.11 -12.94 -45.98
N LEU A 125 32.73 -13.49 -44.92
CA LEU A 125 33.96 -14.27 -45.00
C LEU A 125 33.82 -15.53 -45.89
N VAL A 126 32.69 -16.22 -45.81
CA VAL A 126 32.41 -17.41 -46.64
C VAL A 126 32.23 -17.02 -48.11
N SER A 127 31.62 -15.87 -48.39
CA SER A 127 31.40 -15.38 -49.76
C SER A 127 32.71 -14.93 -50.42
N ASP A 128 33.62 -14.32 -49.66
CA ASP A 128 34.93 -13.91 -50.15
C ASP A 128 35.85 -15.11 -50.41
N SER A 129 35.73 -16.18 -49.63
CA SER A 129 36.49 -17.42 -49.83
C SER A 129 36.11 -18.20 -51.09
N GLN A 130 34.96 -17.91 -51.71
CA GLN A 130 34.47 -18.60 -52.93
C GLN A 130 34.81 -17.83 -54.22
N LYS A 131 35.41 -16.64 -54.12
CA LYS A 131 35.76 -15.78 -55.27
C LYS A 131 37.25 -15.80 -55.67
N GLY A 132 38.08 -16.59 -54.99
CA GLY A 132 39.50 -16.82 -55.32
C GLY A 132 39.70 -18.20 -55.92
#